data_AF-X0TUW3-F1
#
_entry.id   AF-X0TUW3-F1
#
_cell.length_a   1.000
_cell.length_b   1.000
_cell.length_c   1.000
_cell.angle_alpha   90.00
_cell.angle_beta   90.00
_cell.angle_gamma   90.00
#
_symmetry.space_group_name_H-M   'P 1'
#
loop_
_entity.id
_entity.type
_entity.pdbx_description
1 polymer ?
#
loop_
_entity_poly.entity_id
_entity_poly.type
_entity_poly.pdbx_seq_one_letter_code
_entity_poly.pdbx_strand_id
1 'polypeptide(L)' 'EEEEEEWLTKQYLQNERVDLKIYLNVGNLETRAIKPIQNFHKMLQEKGYTHFYKEYPGGHEYIAWQTYLSEGLIYLIGFQ' A
#
# COMPACT_ATOMS: atom_id res chain seq x y z
N GLU A 1 -12.30 -1.15 -21.02
CA GLU A 1 -12.42 -1.73 -19.67
C GLU A 1 -11.35 -1.08 -18.80
N GLU A 2 -11.64 0.14 -18.33
CA GLU A 2 -10.79 0.93 -17.42
C GLU A 2 -11.52 1.18 -16.07
N GLU A 3 -12.81 0.82 -15.97
CA GLU A 3 -13.63 1.06 -14.78
C GLU A 3 -13.21 0.23 -13.56
N GLU A 4 -12.50 -0.88 -13.77
CA GLU A 4 -11.96 -1.73 -12.69
C GLU A 4 -10.64 -1.20 -12.09
N GLU A 5 -9.98 -0.22 -12.71
CA GLU A 5 -8.79 0.38 -12.11
C GLU A 5 -9.14 1.00 -10.75
N GLU A 6 -8.36 0.61 -9.74
CA GLU A 6 -8.46 1.10 -8.36
C GLU A 6 -9.80 0.84 -7.64
N TRP A 7 -10.48 -0.28 -7.94
CA TRP A 7 -11.69 -0.69 -7.23
C TRP A 7 -11.57 -0.59 -5.70
N LEU A 8 -10.46 -1.05 -5.12
CA LEU A 8 -10.22 -1.01 -3.68
C LEU A 8 -10.17 0.42 -3.13
N THR A 9 -9.51 1.36 -3.83
CA THR A 9 -9.48 2.77 -3.44
C THR A 9 -10.88 3.35 -3.41
N LYS A 10 -11.71 3.03 -4.42
CA LYS A 10 -13.12 3.46 -4.49
C LYS A 10 -13.92 2.92 -3.30
N GLN A 11 -13.74 1.65 -2.91
CA GLN A 11 -14.40 1.08 -1.74
C GLN A 11 -14.01 1.82 -0.45
N TYR A 12 -12.73 2.11 -0.26
CA TYR A 12 -12.28 2.85 0.92
C TYR A 12 -12.82 4.28 0.95
N LEU A 13 -12.94 4.96 -0.20
CA LEU A 13 -13.53 6.30 -0.28
C LEU A 13 -15.01 6.31 0.12
N GLN A 14 -15.78 5.33 -0.35
CA GLN A 14 -17.23 5.24 -0.15
C GLN A 14 -17.66 4.80 1.25
N ASN A 15 -16.79 4.13 2.00
CA ASN A 15 -17.13 3.61 3.32
C ASN A 15 -16.55 4.46 4.46
N GLU A 16 -17.14 4.37 5.64
CA GLU A 16 -16.59 5.00 6.84
C GLU A 16 -15.21 4.41 7.16
N ARG A 17 -14.34 5.24 7.73
CA ARG A 17 -13.05 4.77 8.18
C ARG A 17 -13.22 3.82 9.36
N VAL A 18 -12.51 2.69 9.29
CA VAL A 18 -12.33 1.76 10.41
C VAL A 18 -10.94 1.92 11.02
N ASP A 19 -10.76 1.49 12.27
CA ASP A 19 -9.48 1.57 12.96
C ASP A 19 -8.54 0.45 12.50
N LEU A 20 -7.79 0.73 11.42
CA LEU A 20 -6.82 -0.19 10.82
C LEU A 20 -5.44 0.45 10.74
N LYS A 21 -4.42 -0.36 11.02
CA LYS A 21 -3.01 -0.06 10.77
C LYS A 21 -2.57 -0.77 9.48
N ILE A 22 -2.07 -0.02 8.49
CA ILE A 22 -1.81 -0.54 7.14
C ILE A 22 -0.34 -0.38 6.76
N TYR A 23 0.25 -1.42 6.17
CA TYR A 23 1.59 -1.35 5.57
C TYR A 23 1.48 -1.53 4.05
N LEU A 24 2.12 -0.64 3.29
CA LEU A 24 2.05 -0.62 1.83
C LEU A 24 3.44 -0.37 1.24
N ASN A 25 3.82 -1.16 0.24
CA ASN A 25 5.04 -0.92 -0.54
C ASN A 25 4.81 -1.20 -2.03
N VAL A 26 5.69 -0.66 -2.88
CA VAL A 26 5.70 -0.93 -4.31
C VAL A 26 7.08 -0.68 -4.90
N GLY A 27 7.48 -1.53 -5.86
CA GLY A 27 8.71 -1.33 -6.61
C GLY A 27 8.56 -0.20 -7.62
N ASN A 28 9.58 0.65 -7.78
CA ASN A 28 9.55 1.75 -8.73
C ASN A 28 9.56 1.30 -10.21
N LEU A 29 9.87 0.04 -10.49
CA LEU A 29 9.80 -0.58 -11.82
C LEU A 29 8.45 -1.29 -12.07
N GLU A 30 7.55 -1.36 -11.08
CA GLU A 30 6.22 -1.97 -11.21
C GLU A 30 5.24 -1.03 -11.91
N THR A 31 5.43 -0.80 -13.21
CA THR A 31 4.72 0.24 -14.00
C THR A 31 3.19 0.14 -13.96
N ARG A 32 2.63 -1.06 -13.76
CA ARG A 32 1.18 -1.28 -13.63
C ARG A 32 0.64 -1.04 -12.22
N ALA A 33 1.48 -1.17 -11.19
CA ALA A 33 1.05 -1.13 -9.78
C ALA A 33 1.40 0.18 -9.08
N ILE A 34 2.48 0.85 -9.50
CA ILE A 34 3.01 2.04 -8.81
C ILE A 34 1.98 3.15 -8.71
N LYS A 35 1.26 3.44 -9.80
CA LYS A 35 0.28 4.53 -9.82
C LYS A 35 -0.96 4.24 -8.96
N PRO A 36 -1.60 3.06 -9.07
CA PRO A 36 -2.66 2.64 -8.16
C PRO A 36 -2.24 2.68 -6.68
N ILE A 37 -1.04 2.20 -6.36
CA ILE A 37 -0.55 2.19 -4.98
C ILE A 37 -0.28 3.60 -4.44
N GLN A 38 0.29 4.50 -5.25
CA GLN A 38 0.45 5.91 -4.88
C GLN A 38 -0.90 6.58 -4.60
N ASN A 39 -1.92 6.30 -5.42
CA ASN A 39 -3.26 6.84 -5.24
C ASN A 39 -3.92 6.26 -3.97
N PHE A 40 -3.77 4.95 -3.71
CA PHE A 40 -4.26 4.33 -2.48
C PHE A 40 -3.58 4.92 -1.24
N HIS A 41 -2.26 5.11 -1.26
CA HIS A 41 -1.51 5.77 -0.18
C HIS A 41 -2.04 7.19 0.11
N LYS A 42 -2.26 8.01 -0.93
CA LYS A 42 -2.82 9.36 -0.76
C LYS A 42 -4.20 9.32 -0.12
N MET A 43 -5.07 8.42 -0.58
CA MET A 43 -6.39 8.23 0.02
C MET A 43 -6.29 7.83 1.50
N LEU A 44 -5.39 6.91 1.87
CA LEU A 44 -5.17 6.52 3.26
C LEU A 44 -4.75 7.71 4.12
N GLN A 45 -3.85 8.55 3.61
CA GLN A 45 -3.41 9.78 4.26
C GLN A 45 -4.57 10.77 4.44
N GLU A 46 -5.37 11.01 3.40
CA GLU A 46 -6.52 11.92 3.45
C GLU A 46 -7.62 11.45 4.42
N LYS A 47 -7.91 10.14 4.47
CA LYS A 47 -8.85 9.56 5.46
C LYS A 47 -8.22 9.41 6.86
N GLY A 48 -6.94 9.73 7.01
CA GLY A 48 -6.22 9.76 8.28
C GLY A 48 -5.82 8.39 8.84
N TYR A 49 -5.81 7.33 8.03
CA TYR A 49 -5.41 6.00 8.48
C TYR A 49 -3.97 5.99 9.02
N THR A 50 -3.74 5.21 10.09
CA THR A 50 -2.38 4.89 10.53
C THR A 50 -1.76 3.96 9.50
N HIS A 51 -0.77 4.42 8.77
CA HIS A 51 -0.14 3.59 7.75
C HIS A 51 1.34 3.93 7.53
N PHE A 52 2.04 3.00 6.90
CA PHE A 52 3.39 3.18 6.40
C PHE A 52 3.41 2.90 4.90
N TYR A 53 4.15 3.73 4.16
CA TYR A 53 4.29 3.64 2.72
C TYR A 53 5.76 3.69 2.31
N LYS A 54 6.17 2.82 1.38
CA LYS A 54 7.53 2.79 0.83
C LYS A 54 7.56 2.43 -0.64
N GLU A 55 8.16 3.28 -1.44
CA GLU A 55 8.65 2.90 -2.77
C GLU A 55 10.07 2.35 -2.64
N TYR A 56 10.39 1.28 -3.37
CA TYR A 56 11.71 0.68 -3.35
C TYR A 56 12.32 0.52 -4.75
N PRO A 57 13.67 0.50 -4.87
CA PRO A 57 14.33 0.22 -6.14
C PRO A 57 14.13 -1.26 -6.50
N GLY A 58 13.30 -1.55 -7.49
CA GLY A 58 12.99 -2.92 -7.89
C GLY A 58 11.66 -3.07 -8.62
N GLY A 59 11.41 -4.29 -9.08
CA GLY A 59 10.18 -4.66 -9.77
C GLY A 59 9.36 -5.71 -9.03
N HIS A 60 8.63 -6.50 -9.81
CA HIS A 60 7.73 -7.55 -9.32
C HIS A 60 8.53 -8.84 -9.01
N GLU A 61 9.34 -8.79 -7.95
CA GLU A 61 10.38 -9.80 -7.68
C GLU A 61 10.29 -10.36 -6.26
N TYR A 62 10.40 -11.69 -6.12
CA TYR A 62 10.30 -12.39 -4.83
C TYR A 62 11.31 -11.91 -3.78
N ILE A 63 12.52 -11.55 -4.20
CA ILE A 63 13.57 -11.09 -3.28
C ILE A 63 13.20 -9.77 -2.60
N ALA A 64 12.54 -8.88 -3.34
CA ALA A 64 12.03 -7.62 -2.80
C ALA A 64 10.91 -7.92 -1.79
N TRP A 65 9.93 -8.75 -2.16
CA TRP A 65 8.82 -9.08 -1.26
C TRP A 65 9.27 -9.76 0.02
N GLN A 66 10.22 -10.70 -0.06
CA GLN A 66 10.78 -11.35 1.13
C GLN A 66 11.39 -10.31 2.08
N THR A 67 12.14 -9.35 1.54
CA THR A 67 12.77 -8.27 2.31
C THR A 67 11.72 -7.38 2.96
N TYR A 68 10.81 -6.81 2.17
CA TYR A 68 9.84 -5.83 2.67
C TYR A 68 8.69 -6.45 3.48
N LEU A 69 8.42 -7.75 3.35
CA LEU A 69 7.48 -8.45 4.23
C LEU A 69 7.95 -8.39 5.69
N SER A 70 9.24 -8.59 5.94
CA SER A 70 9.80 -8.51 7.30
C SER A 70 9.67 -7.11 7.91
N GLU A 71 9.92 -6.06 7.12
CA GLU A 71 9.69 -4.66 7.54
C GLU A 71 8.21 -4.42 7.88
N GLY A 72 7.31 -4.96 7.06
CA GLY A 72 5.86 -4.84 7.28
C GLY A 72 5.39 -5.53 8.55
N LEU A 73 5.88 -6.73 8.84
CA LEU A 73 5.56 -7.45 10.08
C LEU A 73 6.05 -6.69 11.32
N ILE A 74 7.27 -6.15 11.27
CA ILE A 74 7.80 -5.32 12.37
C ILE A 74 6.94 -4.08 12.57
N TYR A 75 6.56 -3.38 11.50
CA TYR A 75 5.68 -2.22 11.60
C TYR A 75 4.31 -2.57 12.19
N LEU A 76 3.69 -3.66 11.72
CA LEU A 76 2.32 -4.01 12.09
C LEU A 76 2.21 -4.59 13.50
N ILE A 77 3.11 -5.52 13.87
CA ILE A 77 2.99 -6.34 15.08
C ILE A 77 4.28 -6.44 15.90
N GLY A 78 5.35 -5.76 15.48
CA GLY A 78 6.61 -5.73 16.24
C GLY A 78 6.39 -5.10 17.61
N PHE A 79 6.90 -5.76 18.65
CA PHE A 79 6.94 -5.20 20.00
C PHE A 79 7.95 -4.04 20.03
N GLN A 80 7.53 -2.90 20.58
CA GLN A 80 8.41 -1.80 20.97
C GLN A 80 8.93 -2.01 22.39
#